data_AF-A0A7V5R4L1-F1
#
_entry.id   AF-A0A7V5R4L1-F1
#
_cell.length_a   1.000
_cell.length_b   1.000
_cell.length_c   1.000
_cell.angle_alpha   90.00
_cell.angle_beta   90.00
_cell.angle_gamma   90.00
#
_symmetry.space_group_name_H-M   'P 1'
#
loop_
_entity.id
_entity.type
_entity.pdbx_description
1 polymer ?
#
loop_
_entity_poly.entity_id
_entity_poly.type
_entity_poly.pdbx_seq_one_letter_code
_entity_poly.pdbx_strand_id
1 'polypeptide(L)'
;MDIVNSILLGGTVLLGGIAVVALRQGRQKKTAIQPSKEVSVTLEELSRLWAKSKETGKIQISDLAPIWRDAIDSGKRNIKSYNFQDEKIAEFFDEYIDQAPWFKKASRQKDVCYQILLLLEREGGCSSVVNAADDVEASWDSNTYTLLGKTSLLDHTLNVALETINLLRNENANHVIPDTMIAALGHDLGKLPSIKGHLYSLGEHPLAAGRVLAEINEFKQLVRKEEISRAIKLHHKRPEGLLGQTLKKADQLARQKELEWAVEQLAESNPIPEQDSENDIKKDIQTDSIKPVVQPESASPPSAPVKIKNSSSAQGSDAAWRAQADIYGEEEPVKKKIGNTPNRIDISAWFDAQAFLDALKPYINRITGRRFMAFSMSDGYVYFQAKAIEEVARKLAEQAGAMDIATMAADDTNMRQVLFTVVDHLRVKHGVIARELIKDQYFGGYFTITTGGKTMKGFYTPFHAEAFGSIAEMENEKSGILKNFKSVEPFLNED
;
A
#
# COMPACT_ATOMS: atom_id res chain seq x y z
N MET A 1 -11.66 74.49 4.26
CA MET A 1 -11.89 73.02 4.31
C MET A 1 -10.69 72.33 3.68
N ASP A 2 -9.47 72.61 4.16
CA ASP A 2 -8.26 72.42 3.34
C ASP A 2 -7.17 71.58 4.03
N ILE A 3 -7.52 70.93 5.14
CA ILE A 3 -6.60 70.05 5.87
C ILE A 3 -6.97 68.57 5.69
N VAL A 4 -8.22 68.27 5.34
CA VAL A 4 -8.70 66.88 5.17
C VAL A 4 -8.35 66.32 3.77
N ASN A 5 -8.26 67.16 2.74
CA ASN A 5 -7.93 66.71 1.38
C ASN A 5 -6.42 66.44 1.15
N SER A 6 -5.54 67.02 1.98
CA SER A 6 -4.09 66.78 1.89
C SER A 6 -3.65 65.44 2.48
N ILE A 7 -4.43 64.89 3.43
CA ILE A 7 -4.18 63.58 4.04
C ILE A 7 -4.69 62.44 3.13
N LEU A 8 -5.77 62.67 2.38
CA LEU A 8 -6.33 61.68 1.46
C LEU A 8 -5.48 61.50 0.18
N LEU A 9 -4.87 62.59 -0.33
CA LEU A 9 -3.95 62.51 -1.48
C LEU A 9 -2.60 61.87 -1.13
N GLY A 10 -2.10 62.10 0.09
CA GLY A 10 -0.87 61.48 0.59
C GLY A 10 -0.99 59.98 0.79
N GLY A 11 -2.15 59.50 1.26
CA GLY A 11 -2.43 58.08 1.46
C GLY A 11 -2.51 57.28 0.16
N THR A 12 -3.08 57.84 -0.91
CA THR A 12 -3.19 57.16 -2.21
C THR A 12 -1.87 57.06 -2.95
N VAL A 13 -0.97 58.05 -2.82
CA VAL A 13 0.36 58.00 -3.44
C VAL A 13 1.29 57.03 -2.69
N LEU A 14 1.16 56.91 -1.36
CA LEU A 14 1.93 55.95 -0.58
C LEU A 14 1.51 54.49 -0.87
N LEU A 15 0.20 54.23 -0.98
CA LEU A 15 -0.33 52.89 -1.31
C LEU A 15 -0.06 52.50 -2.77
N GLY A 16 -0.12 53.45 -3.72
CA GLY A 16 0.30 53.22 -5.10
C GLY A 16 1.81 52.97 -5.24
N GLY A 17 2.63 53.67 -4.47
CA GLY A 17 4.08 53.46 -4.41
C GLY A 17 4.47 52.10 -3.82
N ILE A 18 3.81 51.66 -2.75
CA ILE A 18 4.03 50.34 -2.14
C ILE A 18 3.54 49.22 -3.08
N ALA A 19 2.42 49.40 -3.80
CA ALA A 19 1.95 48.43 -4.77
C ALA A 19 2.88 48.30 -5.99
N VAL A 20 3.47 49.40 -6.48
CA VAL A 20 4.44 49.35 -7.60
C VAL A 20 5.79 48.78 -7.16
N VAL A 21 6.23 49.03 -5.91
CA VAL A 21 7.43 48.39 -5.35
C VAL A 21 7.19 46.90 -5.07
N ALA A 22 6.03 46.50 -4.57
CA ALA A 22 5.64 45.10 -4.39
C ALA A 22 5.46 44.36 -5.72
N LEU A 23 4.95 45.02 -6.77
CA LEU A 23 4.82 44.45 -8.12
C LEU A 23 6.14 44.43 -8.90
N ARG A 24 7.09 45.33 -8.61
CA ARG A 24 8.47 45.26 -9.13
C ARG A 24 9.33 44.24 -8.38
N GLN A 25 9.15 44.06 -7.06
CA GLN A 25 9.82 43.00 -6.30
C GLN A 25 9.19 41.61 -6.55
N GLY A 26 7.90 41.54 -6.88
CA GLY A 26 7.20 40.30 -7.24
C GLY A 26 7.51 39.76 -8.65
N ARG A 27 8.13 40.56 -9.52
CA ARG A 27 8.55 40.14 -10.88
C ARG A 27 10.03 39.76 -11.00
N GLN A 28 10.81 39.80 -9.91
CA GLN A 28 12.23 39.41 -9.89
C GLN A 28 12.59 38.34 -8.86
N LYS A 29 11.63 37.54 -8.39
CA LYS A 29 11.93 36.19 -7.87
C LYS A 29 11.64 35.14 -8.94
N LYS A 30 12.39 35.21 -10.04
CA LYS A 30 12.86 33.94 -10.62
C LYS A 30 13.73 33.35 -9.52
N THR A 31 13.27 32.27 -8.93
CA THR A 31 14.02 31.42 -8.03
C THR A 31 15.41 31.26 -8.65
N ALA A 32 16.40 31.94 -8.08
CA ALA A 32 17.78 31.62 -8.37
C ALA A 32 17.94 30.19 -7.88
N ILE A 33 17.85 29.25 -8.83
CA ILE A 33 18.34 27.89 -8.65
C ILE A 33 19.76 28.10 -8.15
N GLN A 34 20.02 27.76 -6.88
CA GLN A 34 21.39 27.69 -6.40
C GLN A 34 22.14 26.85 -7.44
N PRO A 35 23.27 27.34 -8.00
CA PRO A 35 23.97 26.57 -9.01
C PRO A 35 24.29 25.22 -8.38
N SER A 36 23.74 24.16 -8.99
CA SER A 36 24.16 22.79 -8.71
C SER A 36 25.68 22.81 -8.75
N LYS A 37 26.33 22.44 -7.64
CA LYS A 37 27.79 22.39 -7.54
C LYS A 37 28.29 21.53 -8.70
N GLU A 38 28.75 22.16 -9.79
CA GLU A 38 29.18 21.46 -11.00
C GLU A 38 30.41 20.65 -10.62
N VAL A 39 30.26 19.32 -10.59
CA VAL A 39 31.37 18.40 -10.34
C VAL A 39 32.13 18.25 -11.66
N SER A 40 33.28 18.90 -11.78
CA SER A 40 34.19 18.75 -12.92
C SER A 40 35.00 17.46 -12.78
N VAL A 41 34.96 16.60 -13.79
CA VAL A 41 35.71 15.34 -13.83
C VAL A 41 36.66 15.39 -15.03
N THR A 42 37.89 14.91 -14.88
CA THR A 42 38.83 14.92 -16.00
C THR A 42 38.47 13.85 -17.03
N LEU A 43 38.76 14.13 -18.31
CA LEU A 43 38.66 13.11 -19.37
C LEU A 43 39.56 11.91 -19.09
N GLU A 44 40.69 12.09 -18.40
CA GLU A 44 41.58 11.01 -18.01
C GLU A 44 40.90 10.05 -17.02
N GLU A 45 40.23 10.56 -15.98
CA GLU A 45 39.47 9.75 -15.01
C GLU A 45 38.32 8.98 -15.67
N LEU A 46 37.57 9.64 -16.57
CA LEU A 46 36.52 8.99 -17.36
C LEU A 46 37.09 7.94 -18.33
N SER A 47 38.25 8.20 -18.93
CA SER A 47 38.87 7.28 -19.89
C SER A 47 39.25 5.94 -19.27
N ARG A 48 39.55 5.90 -17.96
CA ARG A 48 39.85 4.66 -17.23
C ARG A 48 38.61 3.77 -17.09
N LEU A 49 37.41 4.36 -17.00
CA LEU A 49 36.15 3.63 -17.01
C LEU A 49 35.82 3.12 -18.42
N TRP A 50 36.00 3.96 -19.44
CA TRP A 50 35.83 3.54 -20.84
C TRP A 50 36.77 2.41 -21.24
N ALA A 51 38.04 2.47 -20.81
CA ALA A 51 39.05 1.47 -21.13
C ALA A 51 38.74 0.08 -20.54
N LYS A 52 38.03 0.02 -19.39
CA LYS A 52 37.55 -1.24 -18.79
C LYS A 52 36.34 -1.83 -19.52
N SER A 53 35.51 -1.00 -20.16
CA SER A 53 34.33 -1.43 -20.92
C SER A 53 34.62 -1.87 -22.36
N LYS A 54 35.91 -1.99 -22.75
CA LYS A 54 36.36 -2.17 -24.15
C LYS A 54 35.71 -3.35 -24.90
N GLU A 55 35.22 -4.37 -24.20
CA GLU A 55 34.57 -5.53 -24.82
C GLU A 55 33.07 -5.33 -25.11
N THR A 56 32.38 -4.43 -24.40
CA THR A 56 30.92 -4.27 -24.48
C THR A 56 30.47 -2.88 -24.92
N GLY A 57 31.34 -1.87 -24.79
CA GLY A 57 31.03 -0.47 -25.07
C GLY A 57 29.97 0.13 -24.13
N LYS A 58 29.59 -0.58 -23.05
CA LYS A 58 28.58 -0.14 -22.08
C LYS A 58 29.24 0.19 -20.75
N ILE A 59 29.00 1.38 -20.23
CA ILE A 59 29.37 1.74 -18.85
C ILE A 59 28.15 1.54 -17.95
N GLN A 60 28.33 0.79 -16.87
CA GLN A 60 27.28 0.67 -15.85
C GLN A 60 27.25 1.92 -14.97
N ILE A 61 26.06 2.37 -14.58
CA ILE A 61 25.89 3.53 -13.69
C ILE A 61 26.64 3.32 -12.36
N SER A 62 26.76 2.06 -11.92
CA SER A 62 27.57 1.68 -10.76
C SER A 62 29.05 2.07 -10.86
N ASP A 63 29.61 2.09 -12.08
CA ASP A 63 31.00 2.44 -12.32
C ASP A 63 31.22 3.96 -12.29
N LEU A 64 30.17 4.72 -12.59
CA LEU A 64 30.15 6.18 -12.53
C LEU A 64 29.85 6.70 -11.11
N ALA A 65 29.11 5.92 -10.32
CA ALA A 65 28.66 6.33 -8.99
C ALA A 65 29.75 6.81 -8.02
N PRO A 66 30.95 6.21 -8.01
CA PRO A 66 32.06 6.73 -7.21
C PRO A 66 32.45 8.17 -7.50
N ILE A 67 32.36 8.63 -8.75
CA ILE A 67 32.91 9.92 -9.17
C ILE A 67 32.16 11.09 -8.51
N TRP A 68 30.82 11.03 -8.48
CA TRP A 68 30.03 12.07 -7.81
C TRP A 68 29.97 11.91 -6.29
N ARG A 69 30.36 10.74 -5.75
CA ARG A 69 30.46 10.49 -4.30
C ARG A 69 31.79 10.97 -3.74
N ASP A 70 32.89 10.68 -4.43
CA ASP A 70 34.26 10.98 -4.02
C ASP A 70 34.56 12.50 -4.12
N ALA A 71 33.88 13.25 -5.00
CA ALA A 71 34.05 14.70 -5.14
C ALA A 71 33.75 15.53 -3.88
N ILE A 72 33.14 14.92 -2.85
CA ILE A 72 32.85 15.55 -1.54
C ILE A 72 33.70 14.95 -0.40
N ASP A 73 34.43 13.86 -0.66
CA ASP A 73 35.10 13.05 0.37
C ASP A 73 36.62 13.29 0.46
N SER A 74 37.11 14.43 -0.04
CA SER A 74 38.52 14.84 0.09
C SER A 74 38.94 15.22 1.53
N GLY A 75 38.13 14.88 2.53
CA GLY A 75 38.44 15.05 3.95
C GLY A 75 39.24 13.87 4.50
N LYS A 76 40.31 14.14 5.25
CA LYS A 76 41.13 13.14 5.93
C LYS A 76 40.25 12.11 6.67
N ARG A 77 40.46 10.81 6.38
CA ARG A 77 39.83 9.69 7.09
C ARG A 77 40.17 9.81 8.58
N ASN A 78 39.19 10.21 9.38
CA ASN A 78 39.23 10.01 10.82
C ASN A 78 38.67 8.60 11.05
N ILE A 79 39.43 7.71 11.68
CA ILE A 79 38.93 6.38 12.05
C ILE A 79 37.90 6.61 13.16
N LYS A 80 36.62 6.71 12.77
CA LYS A 80 35.51 6.76 13.72
C LYS A 80 35.30 5.35 14.26
N SER A 81 35.25 5.21 15.57
CA SER A 81 34.84 3.98 16.25
C SER A 81 33.32 3.99 16.32
N TYR A 82 32.70 2.95 15.77
CA TYR A 82 31.26 2.71 15.82
C TYR A 82 31.00 1.70 16.95
N ASN A 83 30.22 2.10 17.96
CA ASN A 83 29.88 1.21 19.07
C ASN A 83 28.38 1.31 19.36
N PHE A 84 27.76 0.15 19.55
CA PHE A 84 26.37 0.00 19.96
C PHE A 84 26.32 -0.79 21.27
N GLN A 85 25.32 -0.51 22.10
CA GLN A 85 25.03 -1.30 23.30
C GLN A 85 24.18 -2.53 22.97
N ASP A 86 23.32 -2.42 21.97
CA ASP A 86 22.47 -3.49 21.48
C ASP A 86 23.24 -4.37 20.48
N GLU A 87 23.37 -5.66 20.81
CA GLU A 87 24.09 -6.65 20.01
C GLU A 87 23.48 -6.81 18.62
N LYS A 88 22.14 -6.78 18.49
CA LYS A 88 21.45 -6.90 17.21
C LYS A 88 21.77 -5.71 16.30
N ILE A 89 21.83 -4.50 16.85
CA ILE A 89 22.23 -3.31 16.08
C ILE A 89 23.70 -3.38 15.70
N ALA A 90 24.57 -3.82 16.61
CA ALA A 90 25.98 -3.99 16.34
C ALA A 90 26.24 -4.96 15.18
N GLU A 91 25.61 -6.14 15.22
CA GLU A 91 25.68 -7.17 14.17
C GLU A 91 25.16 -6.64 12.84
N PHE A 92 23.97 -6.02 12.84
CA PHE A 92 23.39 -5.44 11.64
C PHE A 92 24.31 -4.38 11.02
N PHE A 93 24.87 -3.49 11.84
CA PHE A 93 25.75 -2.44 11.36
C PHE A 93 27.04 -3.00 10.80
N ASP A 94 27.69 -3.94 11.48
CA ASP A 94 28.93 -4.55 10.99
C ASP A 94 28.70 -5.25 9.64
N GLU A 95 27.68 -6.11 9.55
CA GLU A 95 27.42 -6.92 8.35
C GLU A 95 26.97 -6.06 7.15
N TYR A 96 25.97 -5.19 7.32
CA TYR A 96 25.28 -4.55 6.21
C TYR A 96 25.75 -3.12 5.91
N ILE A 97 26.56 -2.52 6.79
CA ILE A 97 27.05 -1.16 6.66
C ILE A 97 28.57 -1.09 6.74
N ASP A 98 29.20 -1.64 7.78
CA ASP A 98 30.63 -1.44 8.00
C ASP A 98 31.49 -2.24 7.01
N GLN A 99 31.28 -3.56 6.97
CA GLN A 99 31.98 -4.49 6.08
C GLN A 99 31.39 -4.53 4.66
N ALA A 100 30.19 -3.97 4.47
CA ALA A 100 29.46 -4.10 3.23
C ALA A 100 30.14 -3.37 2.05
N PRO A 101 30.27 -4.02 0.88
CA PRO A 101 31.05 -3.49 -0.24
C PRO A 101 30.46 -2.20 -0.83
N TRP A 102 29.14 -2.01 -0.74
CA TRP A 102 28.46 -0.80 -1.24
C TRP A 102 28.75 0.46 -0.40
N PHE A 103 29.27 0.33 0.82
CA PHE A 103 29.65 1.46 1.68
C PHE A 103 31.12 1.88 1.59
N LYS A 104 31.96 1.14 0.84
CA LYS A 104 33.41 1.41 0.72
C LYS A 104 33.74 2.85 0.29
N LYS A 105 32.85 3.49 -0.48
CA LYS A 105 32.96 4.88 -0.96
C LYS A 105 31.77 5.75 -0.53
N ALA A 106 31.16 5.41 0.61
CA ALA A 106 29.99 6.11 1.14
C ALA A 106 30.17 6.34 2.65
N SER A 107 31.34 6.84 3.04
CA SER A 107 31.75 7.09 4.43
C SER A 107 30.75 7.98 5.18
N ARG A 108 30.29 9.06 4.54
CA ARG A 108 29.28 9.97 5.10
C ARG A 108 27.92 9.31 5.25
N GLN A 109 27.52 8.46 4.30
CA GLN A 109 26.29 7.70 4.45
C GLN A 109 26.38 6.71 5.60
N LYS A 110 27.52 6.04 5.75
CA LYS A 110 27.82 5.16 6.91
C LYS A 110 27.68 5.93 8.22
N ASP A 111 28.27 7.13 8.31
CA ASP A 111 28.14 8.00 9.49
C ASP A 111 26.68 8.37 9.80
N VAL A 112 25.89 8.68 8.77
CA VAL A 112 24.46 9.00 8.96
C VAL A 112 23.70 7.77 9.45
N CYS A 113 23.92 6.60 8.85
CA CYS A 113 23.29 5.35 9.31
C CYS A 113 23.63 5.06 10.77
N TYR A 114 24.89 5.26 11.17
CA TYR A 114 25.32 5.10 12.56
C TYR A 114 24.56 6.03 13.52
N GLN A 115 24.43 7.32 13.18
CA GLN A 115 23.69 8.28 14.02
C GLN A 115 22.19 7.95 14.12
N ILE A 116 21.59 7.47 13.04
CA ILE A 116 20.18 7.02 13.04
C ILE A 116 20.01 5.79 13.94
N LEU A 117 20.91 4.81 13.83
CA LEU A 117 20.84 3.59 14.63
C LEU A 117 21.08 3.84 16.12
N LEU A 118 21.97 4.77 16.49
CA LEU A 118 22.11 5.21 17.90
C LEU A 118 20.81 5.84 18.45
N LEU A 119 20.06 6.55 17.61
CA LEU A 119 18.78 7.11 18.00
C LEU A 119 17.72 6.03 18.19
N LEU A 120 17.67 5.05 17.27
CA LEU A 120 16.77 3.89 17.37
C LEU A 120 17.13 2.97 18.54
N GLU A 121 18.41 2.81 18.88
CA GLU A 121 18.84 2.08 20.07
C GLU A 121 18.27 2.69 21.35
N ARG A 122 18.26 4.02 21.44
CA ARG A 122 17.79 4.74 22.62
C ARG A 122 16.26 4.74 22.77
N GLU A 123 15.54 4.77 21.65
CA GLU A 123 14.10 5.15 21.64
C GLU A 123 13.20 4.26 20.76
N GLY A 124 13.79 3.36 19.97
CA GLY A 124 13.10 2.51 18.99
C GLY A 124 12.37 1.30 19.58
N GLY A 125 12.44 1.08 20.89
CA GLY A 125 11.66 0.05 21.59
C GLY A 125 10.15 0.34 21.68
N CYS A 126 9.70 1.49 21.17
CA CYS A 126 8.27 1.78 21.01
C CYS A 126 7.65 0.95 19.87
N SER A 127 6.32 0.85 19.84
CA SER A 127 5.62 0.13 18.78
C SER A 127 5.88 0.76 17.41
N SER A 128 6.06 -0.08 16.38
CA SER A 128 6.22 0.36 14.98
C SER A 128 4.94 0.91 14.36
N VAL A 129 3.80 0.77 15.04
CA VAL A 129 2.48 1.25 14.59
C VAL A 129 1.96 2.26 15.58
N VAL A 130 1.31 3.31 15.08
CA VAL A 130 0.69 4.32 15.94
C VAL A 130 -0.78 4.47 15.57
N ASN A 131 -1.66 4.40 16.57
CA ASN A 131 -3.07 4.74 16.39
C ASN A 131 -3.26 6.26 16.46
N ALA A 132 -2.72 6.98 15.48
CA ALA A 132 -2.97 8.41 15.27
C ALA A 132 -3.98 8.57 14.14
N ALA A 133 -4.99 9.42 14.32
CA ALA A 133 -6.20 9.48 13.47
C ALA A 133 -5.98 9.72 11.96
N ASP A 134 -4.77 10.11 11.55
CA ASP A 134 -4.37 10.41 10.17
C ASP A 134 -3.20 9.53 9.69
N ASP A 135 -2.79 8.52 10.46
CA ASP A 135 -1.74 7.56 10.09
C ASP A 135 -2.35 6.38 9.31
N VAL A 136 -1.62 5.82 8.34
CA VAL A 136 -2.07 4.68 7.53
C VAL A 136 -2.33 3.43 8.38
N GLU A 137 -1.75 3.39 9.57
CA GLU A 137 -1.89 2.31 10.56
C GLU A 137 -3.17 2.40 11.39
N ALA A 138 -3.77 3.58 11.52
CA ALA A 138 -5.03 3.75 12.27
C ALA A 138 -6.25 3.15 11.54
N SER A 139 -6.10 2.88 10.24
CA SER A 139 -7.10 2.22 9.40
C SER A 139 -7.01 0.70 9.36
N TRP A 140 -6.05 0.10 10.08
CA TRP A 140 -5.93 -1.36 10.15
C TRP A 140 -6.98 -1.97 11.06
N ASP A 141 -7.45 -3.18 10.73
CA ASP A 141 -8.36 -3.88 11.63
C ASP A 141 -7.67 -4.18 12.96
N SER A 142 -8.46 -4.25 14.03
CA SER A 142 -7.94 -4.36 15.40
C SER A 142 -7.00 -5.55 15.59
N ASN A 143 -7.14 -6.64 14.82
CA ASN A 143 -6.28 -7.81 14.93
C ASN A 143 -4.93 -7.55 14.24
N THR A 144 -4.94 -6.99 13.02
CA THR A 144 -3.71 -6.59 12.31
C THR A 144 -2.91 -5.53 13.08
N TYR A 145 -3.59 -4.51 13.62
CA TYR A 145 -2.96 -3.50 14.47
C TYR A 145 -2.35 -4.13 15.74
N THR A 146 -3.07 -5.04 16.40
CA THR A 146 -2.56 -5.71 17.60
C THR A 146 -1.37 -6.62 17.29
N LEU A 147 -1.39 -7.30 16.14
CA LEU A 147 -0.33 -8.19 15.71
C LEU A 147 0.95 -7.44 15.35
N LEU A 148 0.84 -6.44 14.46
CA LEU A 148 1.96 -5.62 14.04
C LEU A 148 2.46 -4.69 15.16
N GLY A 149 1.59 -4.35 16.11
CA GLY A 149 1.96 -3.60 17.30
C GLY A 149 2.94 -4.31 18.22
N LYS A 150 3.13 -5.63 18.07
CA LYS A 150 4.17 -6.40 18.76
C LYS A 150 5.57 -6.16 18.20
N THR A 151 5.67 -5.70 16.95
CA THR A 151 6.96 -5.35 16.33
C THR A 151 7.39 -3.97 16.80
N SER A 152 8.59 -3.86 17.38
CA SER A 152 9.15 -2.57 17.76
C SER A 152 9.53 -1.74 16.54
N LEU A 153 9.60 -0.41 16.70
CA LEU A 153 10.03 0.50 15.65
C LEU A 153 11.45 0.17 15.18
N LEU A 154 12.36 -0.18 16.11
CA LEU A 154 13.70 -0.64 15.78
C LEU A 154 13.65 -1.88 14.89
N ASP A 155 12.89 -2.91 15.28
CA ASP A 155 12.80 -4.17 14.53
C ASP A 155 12.24 -3.95 13.14
N HIS A 156 11.14 -3.20 13.03
CA HIS A 156 10.55 -2.85 11.75
C HIS A 156 11.55 -2.12 10.86
N THR A 157 12.23 -1.12 11.40
CA THR A 157 13.22 -0.33 10.66
C THR A 157 14.38 -1.19 10.13
N LEU A 158 14.87 -2.14 10.92
CA LEU A 158 15.90 -3.09 10.48
C LEU A 158 15.37 -4.05 9.41
N ASN A 159 14.13 -4.53 9.53
CA ASN A 159 13.50 -5.38 8.52
C ASN A 159 13.36 -4.64 7.17
N VAL A 160 12.88 -3.39 7.17
CA VAL A 160 12.80 -2.54 5.97
C VAL A 160 14.17 -2.33 5.34
N ALA A 161 15.20 -2.13 6.15
CA ALA A 161 16.57 -1.99 5.68
C ALA A 161 17.10 -3.27 5.02
N LEU A 162 16.81 -4.46 5.57
CA LEU A 162 17.16 -5.74 4.95
C LEU A 162 16.44 -5.95 3.62
N GLU A 163 15.13 -5.69 3.55
CA GLU A 163 14.36 -5.78 2.30
C GLU A 163 14.89 -4.81 1.23
N THR A 164 15.31 -3.62 1.64
CA THR A 164 15.95 -2.63 0.76
C THR A 164 17.22 -3.18 0.11
N ILE A 165 18.08 -3.84 0.90
CA ILE A 165 19.29 -4.50 0.37
C ILE A 165 18.91 -5.60 -0.60
N ASN A 166 17.96 -6.47 -0.24
CA ASN A 166 17.55 -7.59 -1.07
C ASN A 166 17.01 -7.13 -2.44
N LEU A 167 16.10 -6.14 -2.44
CA LEU A 167 15.53 -5.58 -3.66
C LEU A 167 16.61 -4.99 -4.58
N LEU A 168 17.48 -4.13 -4.05
CA LEU A 168 18.51 -3.47 -4.86
C LEU A 168 19.60 -4.43 -5.34
N ARG A 169 19.92 -5.47 -4.56
CA ARG A 169 20.85 -6.52 -4.99
C ARG A 169 20.27 -7.33 -6.14
N ASN A 170 18.99 -7.71 -6.05
CA ASN A 170 18.30 -8.46 -7.11
C ASN A 170 18.21 -7.66 -8.41
N GLU A 171 18.12 -6.33 -8.33
CA GLU A 171 18.12 -5.43 -9.49
C GLU A 171 19.54 -4.99 -9.94
N ASN A 172 20.59 -5.56 -9.34
CA ASN A 172 21.99 -5.17 -9.58
C ASN A 172 22.26 -3.66 -9.38
N ALA A 173 21.48 -3.03 -8.50
CA ALA A 173 21.52 -1.61 -8.16
C ALA A 173 22.30 -1.32 -6.86
N ASN A 174 23.34 -2.11 -6.57
CA ASN A 174 24.15 -2.02 -5.34
C ASN A 174 24.66 -0.60 -5.03
N HIS A 175 24.92 0.17 -6.08
CA HIS A 175 25.39 1.54 -5.96
C HIS A 175 24.37 2.46 -5.28
N VAL A 176 23.06 2.15 -5.30
CA VAL A 176 22.00 2.98 -4.69
C VAL A 176 21.74 2.62 -3.23
N ILE A 177 22.26 1.48 -2.76
CA ILE A 177 22.04 0.97 -1.39
C ILE A 177 22.40 2.00 -0.31
N PRO A 178 23.57 2.70 -0.33
CA PRO A 178 23.91 3.61 0.77
C PRO A 178 22.93 4.76 0.98
N ASP A 179 22.37 5.30 -0.10
CA ASP A 179 21.41 6.41 -0.01
C ASP A 179 20.02 5.89 0.42
N THR A 180 19.62 4.71 -0.09
CA THR A 180 18.33 4.08 0.25
C THR A 180 18.34 3.53 1.67
N MET A 181 19.49 3.10 2.17
CA MET A 181 19.69 2.64 3.55
C MET A 181 19.39 3.76 4.55
N ILE A 182 19.84 4.99 4.28
CA ILE A 182 19.49 6.15 5.12
C ILE A 182 17.99 6.39 5.10
N ALA A 183 17.34 6.22 3.94
CA ALA A 183 15.91 6.39 3.82
C ALA A 183 15.14 5.31 4.59
N ALA A 184 15.53 4.04 4.44
CA ALA A 184 14.95 2.91 5.17
C ALA A 184 15.12 3.06 6.67
N LEU A 185 16.33 3.37 7.15
CA LEU A 185 16.58 3.59 8.58
C LEU A 185 15.88 4.84 9.12
N GLY A 186 15.67 5.84 8.26
CA GLY A 186 15.19 7.16 8.66
C GLY A 186 13.69 7.39 8.52
N HIS A 187 12.95 6.56 7.77
CA HIS A 187 11.60 6.90 7.30
C HIS A 187 10.59 7.10 8.43
N ASP A 188 10.69 6.25 9.47
CA ASP A 188 9.77 6.21 10.60
C ASP A 188 10.31 6.87 11.87
N LEU A 189 11.43 7.61 11.80
CA LEU A 189 11.96 8.33 12.96
C LEU A 189 10.97 9.33 13.56
N GLY A 190 10.01 9.80 12.78
CA GLY A 190 8.91 10.63 13.26
C GLY A 190 8.05 9.96 14.34
N LYS A 191 8.13 8.63 14.49
CA LYS A 191 7.37 7.86 15.49
C LYS A 191 7.99 7.86 16.89
N LEU A 192 9.24 8.30 17.04
CA LEU A 192 9.95 8.19 18.31
C LEU A 192 9.31 9.04 19.42
N PRO A 193 9.37 8.58 20.69
CA PRO A 193 8.82 9.29 21.84
C PRO A 193 9.28 10.74 21.99
N SER A 194 10.57 11.04 21.76
CA SER A 194 11.10 12.41 21.88
C SER A 194 10.56 13.38 20.83
N ILE A 195 9.98 12.86 19.74
CA ILE A 195 9.47 13.65 18.60
C ILE A 195 7.95 13.84 18.70
N LYS A 196 7.29 13.22 19.70
CA LYS A 196 5.86 13.37 19.97
C LYS A 196 5.51 14.84 20.24
N GLY A 197 5.02 15.50 19.20
CA GLY A 197 4.48 16.86 19.21
C GLY A 197 3.24 16.94 18.31
N HIS A 198 2.76 18.14 17.98
CA HIS A 198 1.52 18.34 17.23
C HIS A 198 1.46 17.59 15.88
N LEU A 199 2.60 17.39 15.21
CA LEU A 199 2.69 16.66 13.93
C LEU A 199 2.54 15.13 14.08
N TYR A 200 2.94 14.57 15.23
CA TYR A 200 2.78 13.15 15.55
C TYR A 200 1.31 12.79 15.80
N SER A 201 0.53 13.72 16.38
CA SER A 201 -0.91 13.54 16.61
C SER A 201 -1.78 13.63 15.35
N LEU A 202 -1.19 14.08 14.23
CA LEU A 202 -1.84 14.25 12.93
C LEU A 202 -1.34 13.23 11.89
N GLY A 203 -0.76 12.09 12.31
CA GLY A 203 -0.35 11.02 11.38
C GLY A 203 0.71 11.39 10.34
N GLU A 204 1.37 12.55 10.49
CA GLU A 204 2.36 13.07 9.54
C GLU A 204 3.79 12.75 10.03
N HIS A 205 4.04 11.52 10.51
CA HIS A 205 5.41 11.10 10.87
C HIS A 205 6.42 11.15 9.72
N PRO A 206 6.07 11.00 8.42
CA PRO A 206 7.02 11.20 7.33
C PRO A 206 7.64 12.62 7.32
N LEU A 207 6.85 13.63 7.70
CA LEU A 207 7.34 15.02 7.81
C LEU A 207 8.20 15.20 9.06
N ALA A 208 7.79 14.62 10.19
CA ALA A 208 8.54 14.67 11.44
C ALA A 208 9.90 13.97 11.30
N ALA A 209 9.96 12.82 10.65
CA ALA A 209 11.20 12.09 10.33
C ALA A 209 12.20 12.96 9.56
N GLY A 210 11.73 13.71 8.57
CA GLY A 210 12.56 14.65 7.81
C GLY A 210 13.20 15.74 8.68
N ARG A 211 12.55 16.16 9.78
CA ARG A 211 13.12 17.11 10.73
C ARG A 211 14.27 16.50 11.52
N VAL A 212 14.14 15.26 11.96
CA VAL A 212 15.19 14.51 12.68
C VAL A 212 16.45 14.41 11.84
N LEU A 213 16.30 14.00 10.58
CA LEU A 213 17.43 13.89 9.66
C LEU A 213 18.08 15.23 9.39
N ALA A 214 17.29 16.30 9.32
CA ALA A 214 17.80 17.65 9.17
C ALA A 214 18.59 18.15 10.40
N GLU A 215 18.57 17.46 11.53
CA GLU A 215 19.42 17.76 12.69
C GLU A 215 20.79 17.07 12.61
N ILE A 216 20.91 15.96 11.86
CA ILE A 216 22.16 15.22 11.65
C ILE A 216 23.10 16.01 10.73
N ASN A 217 24.29 16.39 11.23
CA ASN A 217 25.21 17.25 10.50
C ASN A 217 25.82 16.59 9.26
N GLU A 218 26.08 15.29 9.32
CA GLU A 218 26.57 14.50 8.20
C GLU A 218 25.52 14.39 7.09
N PHE A 219 24.23 14.29 7.44
CA PHE A 219 23.13 14.24 6.47
C PHE A 219 23.04 15.52 5.64
N LYS A 220 23.20 16.69 6.29
CA LYS A 220 23.20 18.01 5.61
C LYS A 220 24.26 18.15 4.52
N GLN A 221 25.32 17.34 4.58
CA GLN A 221 26.47 17.38 3.69
C GLN A 221 26.37 16.38 2.52
N LEU A 222 25.36 15.51 2.51
CA LEU A 222 25.18 14.55 1.42
C LEU A 222 24.76 15.26 0.12
N VAL A 223 25.23 14.76 -1.03
CA VAL A 223 24.81 15.27 -2.35
C VAL A 223 23.32 15.04 -2.59
N ARG A 224 22.84 13.83 -2.24
CA ARG A 224 21.47 13.36 -2.53
C ARG A 224 20.50 13.54 -1.35
N LYS A 225 20.83 14.39 -0.37
CA LYS A 225 19.97 14.63 0.82
C LYS A 225 18.53 15.00 0.47
N GLU A 226 18.32 15.70 -0.64
CA GLU A 226 16.99 16.16 -1.07
C GLU A 226 16.16 15.03 -1.66
N GLU A 227 16.80 14.07 -2.32
CA GLU A 227 16.15 12.87 -2.82
C GLU A 227 15.82 11.90 -1.70
N ILE A 228 16.75 11.69 -0.75
CA ILE A 228 16.53 10.89 0.46
C ILE A 228 15.38 11.49 1.29
N SER A 229 15.43 12.80 1.54
CA SER A 229 14.37 13.53 2.25
C SER A 229 13.02 13.43 1.54
N ARG A 230 13.02 13.44 0.20
CA ARG A 230 11.78 13.30 -0.58
C ARG A 230 11.20 11.90 -0.45
N ALA A 231 12.02 10.86 -0.58
CA ALA A 231 11.55 9.49 -0.42
C ALA A 231 10.93 9.26 0.95
N ILE A 232 11.57 9.76 2.01
CA ILE A 232 11.01 9.70 3.36
C ILE A 232 9.69 10.48 3.45
N LYS A 233 9.63 11.73 2.99
CA LYS A 233 8.38 12.52 3.07
C LYS A 233 7.21 11.92 2.28
N LEU A 234 7.50 11.14 1.24
CA LEU A 234 6.51 10.56 0.34
C LEU A 234 6.31 9.05 0.56
N HIS A 235 6.88 8.43 1.62
CA HIS A 235 6.81 6.98 1.75
C HIS A 235 5.38 6.46 1.98
N HIS A 236 4.50 7.24 2.61
CA HIS A 236 3.05 7.01 2.66
C HIS A 236 2.29 7.43 1.41
N LYS A 237 2.91 8.22 0.53
CA LYS A 237 2.27 8.82 -0.65
C LYS A 237 2.77 8.08 -1.90
N ARG A 238 2.53 8.65 -3.08
CA ARG A 238 3.10 8.13 -4.33
C ARG A 238 4.63 8.34 -4.30
N PRO A 239 5.43 7.27 -4.29
CA PRO A 239 6.87 7.41 -4.28
C PRO A 239 7.39 7.88 -5.65
N GLU A 240 8.47 8.66 -5.64
CA GLU A 240 9.18 9.10 -6.85
C GLU A 240 10.58 8.50 -6.90
N GLY A 241 11.03 8.17 -8.12
CA GLY A 241 12.37 7.64 -8.36
C GLY A 241 12.60 6.25 -7.78
N LEU A 242 13.75 5.67 -8.13
CA LEU A 242 14.12 4.32 -7.68
C LEU A 242 14.15 4.24 -6.15
N LEU A 243 14.77 5.23 -5.49
CA LEU A 243 14.95 5.23 -4.03
C LEU A 243 13.61 5.20 -3.28
N GLY A 244 12.65 6.05 -3.68
CA GLY A 244 11.32 6.08 -3.06
C GLY A 244 10.51 4.81 -3.34
N GLN A 245 10.58 4.28 -4.57
CA GLN A 245 9.86 3.06 -4.94
C GLN A 245 10.40 1.84 -4.20
N THR A 246 11.72 1.71 -4.09
CA THR A 246 12.37 0.67 -3.30
C THR A 246 11.99 0.79 -1.83
N LEU A 247 12.01 1.99 -1.24
CA LEU A 247 11.63 2.20 0.16
C LEU A 247 10.19 1.73 0.42
N LYS A 248 9.22 2.16 -0.40
CA LYS A 248 7.81 1.77 -0.22
C LYS A 248 7.62 0.25 -0.36
N LYS A 249 8.28 -0.38 -1.33
CA LYS A 249 8.20 -1.83 -1.53
C LYS A 249 8.86 -2.60 -0.38
N ALA A 250 10.00 -2.12 0.12
CA ALA A 250 10.70 -2.73 1.25
C ALA A 250 9.88 -2.67 2.54
N ASP A 251 9.22 -1.53 2.79
CA ASP A 251 8.29 -1.36 3.91
C ASP A 251 7.14 -2.37 3.85
N GLN A 252 6.47 -2.47 2.71
CA GLN A 252 5.37 -3.42 2.50
C GLN A 252 5.80 -4.89 2.71
N LEU A 253 6.98 -5.28 2.19
CA LEU A 253 7.52 -6.63 2.37
C LEU A 253 7.89 -6.92 3.83
N ALA A 254 8.43 -5.94 4.55
CA ALA A 254 8.71 -6.08 5.98
C ALA A 254 7.40 -6.29 6.76
N ARG A 255 6.37 -5.47 6.50
CA ARG A 255 5.05 -5.63 7.12
C ARG A 255 4.41 -6.99 6.86
N GLN A 256 4.53 -7.50 5.64
CA GLN A 256 4.04 -8.84 5.31
C GLN A 256 4.72 -9.90 6.18
N LYS A 257 6.06 -9.88 6.27
CA LYS A 257 6.82 -10.87 7.04
C LYS A 257 6.57 -10.75 8.55
N GLU A 258 6.45 -9.52 9.05
CA GLU A 258 6.11 -9.26 10.45
C GLU A 258 4.74 -9.84 10.82
N LEU A 259 3.75 -9.70 9.93
CA LEU A 259 2.43 -10.27 10.14
C LEU A 259 2.46 -11.81 10.11
N GLU A 260 3.16 -12.39 9.13
CA GLU A 260 3.35 -13.84 9.03
C GLU A 260 4.00 -14.41 10.31
N TRP A 261 5.08 -13.79 10.78
CA TRP A 261 5.77 -14.20 12.01
C TRP A 261 4.90 -14.03 13.26
N ALA A 262 4.15 -12.94 13.35
CA ALA A 262 3.26 -12.70 14.49
C ALA A 262 2.11 -13.72 14.55
N VAL A 263 1.63 -14.21 13.39
CA VAL A 263 0.63 -15.28 13.28
C VAL A 263 1.23 -16.63 13.69
N GLU A 264 2.45 -16.94 13.26
CA GLU A 264 3.15 -18.18 13.64
C GLU A 264 3.34 -18.28 15.16
N GLN A 265 3.81 -17.21 15.81
CA GLN A 265 3.94 -17.18 17.28
C GLN A 265 2.60 -17.34 18.00
N LEU A 266 1.50 -16.84 17.44
CA LEU A 266 0.17 -17.07 17.99
C LEU A 266 -0.28 -18.53 17.87
N ALA A 267 0.12 -19.23 16.80
CA ALA A 267 -0.19 -20.64 16.60
C ALA A 267 0.63 -21.53 17.56
N GLU A 268 1.90 -21.20 17.79
CA GLU A 268 2.78 -21.93 18.72
C GLU A 268 2.40 -21.74 20.20
N SER A 269 1.88 -20.57 20.56
CA SER A 269 1.42 -20.27 21.93
C SER A 269 0.04 -20.85 22.27
N ASN A 270 -0.72 -21.34 21.28
CA ASN A 270 -1.99 -22.04 21.46
C ASN A 270 -1.98 -23.40 20.73
N PRO A 271 -1.24 -24.40 21.22
CA PRO A 271 -1.28 -25.73 20.63
C PRO A 271 -2.68 -26.33 20.83
N ILE A 272 -3.37 -26.61 19.72
CA ILE A 272 -4.60 -27.41 19.73
C ILE A 272 -4.18 -28.84 20.13
N PRO A 273 -4.79 -29.47 21.16
CA PRO A 273 -4.44 -30.83 21.51
C PRO A 273 -4.82 -31.76 20.34
N GLU A 274 -3.84 -32.52 19.85
CA GLU A 274 -4.07 -33.65 18.95
C GLU A 274 -5.07 -34.60 19.63
N GLN A 275 -6.29 -34.67 19.10
CA GLN A 275 -7.19 -35.77 19.43
C GLN A 275 -6.95 -36.90 18.44
N ASP A 276 -6.34 -37.95 18.95
CA ASP A 276 -6.27 -39.27 18.35
C ASP A 276 -7.66 -39.71 17.86
N SER A 277 -7.80 -39.81 16.55
CA SER A 277 -8.98 -40.41 15.93
C SER A 277 -8.76 -41.90 15.74
N GLU A 278 -9.05 -42.70 16.76
CA GLU A 278 -9.32 -44.13 16.60
C GLU A 278 -10.50 -44.59 17.46
N ASN A 279 -11.49 -45.16 16.77
CA ASN A 279 -12.57 -46.03 17.26
C ASN A 279 -13.65 -45.43 18.19
N ASP A 280 -14.84 -45.17 17.65
CA ASP A 280 -15.92 -46.15 17.83
C ASP A 280 -17.14 -45.87 16.94
N ILE A 281 -17.50 -46.89 16.17
CA ILE A 281 -18.71 -46.99 15.36
C ILE A 281 -19.66 -47.97 16.07
N LYS A 282 -20.91 -47.50 16.25
CA LYS A 282 -22.19 -48.22 16.44
C LYS A 282 -22.57 -48.75 17.83
N LYS A 283 -23.68 -48.19 18.34
CA LYS A 283 -24.98 -48.81 18.75
C LYS A 283 -25.73 -47.76 19.60
N ASP A 284 -27.04 -47.56 19.62
CA ASP A 284 -28.20 -48.33 19.18
C ASP A 284 -29.42 -47.37 19.00
N ILE A 285 -30.52 -47.97 18.56
CA ILE A 285 -31.73 -47.46 17.92
C ILE A 285 -32.83 -46.96 18.90
N GLN A 286 -33.72 -46.11 18.36
CA GLN A 286 -35.18 -45.94 18.63
C GLN A 286 -35.74 -44.85 19.59
N THR A 287 -36.42 -43.90 18.93
CA THR A 287 -37.81 -43.40 19.10
C THR A 287 -38.41 -43.20 20.50
N ASP A 288 -38.91 -41.98 20.77
CA ASP A 288 -40.37 -41.78 20.87
C ASP A 288 -40.79 -40.30 20.80
N SER A 289 -41.97 -40.09 20.21
CA SER A 289 -42.62 -38.79 19.99
C SER A 289 -43.61 -38.47 21.11
N ILE A 290 -43.61 -37.26 21.69
CA ILE A 290 -44.82 -36.57 22.19
C ILE A 290 -44.65 -35.03 22.06
N LYS A 291 -45.58 -34.36 21.40
CA LYS A 291 -45.73 -32.88 21.24
C LYS A 291 -46.52 -32.26 22.44
N PRO A 292 -47.12 -31.05 22.35
CA PRO A 292 -46.55 -29.72 22.62
C PRO A 292 -47.33 -28.95 23.71
N VAL A 293 -46.75 -27.97 24.41
CA VAL A 293 -47.51 -27.05 25.29
C VAL A 293 -46.93 -25.63 25.19
N VAL A 294 -47.57 -24.75 24.40
CA VAL A 294 -48.35 -23.54 24.80
C VAL A 294 -47.49 -22.32 25.19
N GLN A 295 -47.55 -21.30 24.32
CA GLN A 295 -47.29 -19.88 24.63
C GLN A 295 -48.45 -19.31 25.46
N PRO A 296 -48.24 -18.16 26.14
CA PRO A 296 -49.07 -17.02 25.78
C PRO A 296 -48.30 -15.71 25.58
N GLU A 297 -48.73 -14.97 24.54
CA GLU A 297 -49.15 -13.55 24.53
C GLU A 297 -48.86 -12.69 25.78
N SER A 298 -48.65 -11.38 25.76
CA SER A 298 -48.64 -10.29 24.78
C SER A 298 -48.36 -9.01 25.60
N ALA A 299 -47.71 -7.98 25.03
CA ALA A 299 -48.09 -6.56 25.25
C ALA A 299 -47.02 -5.59 24.70
N SER A 300 -47.50 -4.67 23.88
CA SER A 300 -46.97 -3.34 23.54
C SER A 300 -48.21 -2.48 23.24
N PRO A 301 -48.19 -1.13 23.10
CA PRO A 301 -47.23 -0.07 23.46
C PRO A 301 -47.97 1.10 24.22
N PRO A 302 -47.50 2.38 24.29
CA PRO A 302 -47.58 3.33 23.16
C PRO A 302 -46.46 4.40 23.05
N SER A 303 -46.59 5.18 21.96
CA SER A 303 -45.68 6.04 21.21
C SER A 303 -45.27 7.44 21.77
N ALA A 304 -44.05 7.86 21.36
CA ALA A 304 -43.61 9.19 20.87
C ALA A 304 -43.31 10.36 21.85
N PRO A 305 -42.62 11.44 21.42
CA PRO A 305 -41.32 11.52 20.73
C PRO A 305 -40.37 12.57 21.38
N VAL A 306 -39.05 12.34 21.42
CA VAL A 306 -38.08 13.41 21.71
C VAL A 306 -37.10 13.56 20.55
N LYS A 307 -37.20 14.72 19.89
CA LYS A 307 -36.26 15.24 18.90
C LYS A 307 -34.93 15.56 19.60
N ILE A 308 -33.84 14.93 19.17
CA ILE A 308 -32.51 15.51 19.28
C ILE A 308 -31.93 15.56 17.86
N LYS A 309 -31.78 16.79 17.36
CA LYS A 309 -30.96 17.09 16.18
C LYS A 309 -29.53 16.70 16.53
N ASN A 310 -28.82 16.02 15.64
CA ASN A 310 -27.41 16.29 15.41
C ASN A 310 -27.02 16.01 13.96
N SER A 311 -26.22 16.94 13.49
CA SER A 311 -25.74 17.21 12.15
C SER A 311 -24.53 16.33 11.77
N SER A 312 -24.50 15.91 10.51
CA SER A 312 -23.34 15.73 9.63
C SER A 312 -22.00 15.24 10.20
N SER A 313 -21.49 14.14 9.66
CA SER A 313 -20.10 14.09 9.13
C SER A 313 -19.87 12.85 8.26
N ALA A 314 -19.96 13.04 6.95
CA ALA A 314 -19.60 12.11 5.88
C ALA A 314 -18.07 12.04 5.66
N GLN A 315 -17.27 11.79 6.70
CA GLN A 315 -15.79 11.85 6.60
C GLN A 315 -15.05 10.54 6.95
N GLY A 316 -15.73 9.50 7.44
CA GLY A 316 -15.07 8.23 7.81
C GLY A 316 -14.83 7.24 6.65
N SER A 317 -15.70 7.21 5.62
CA SER A 317 -15.65 6.18 4.58
C SER A 317 -14.55 6.36 3.53
N ASP A 318 -14.06 7.60 3.35
CA ASP A 318 -12.99 7.92 2.39
C ASP A 318 -11.59 7.60 2.93
N ALA A 319 -11.44 7.45 4.26
CA ALA A 319 -10.17 7.16 4.91
C ALA A 319 -9.82 5.66 4.87
N ALA A 320 -10.83 4.79 5.06
CA ALA A 320 -10.66 3.34 5.00
C ALA A 320 -10.28 2.82 3.60
N TRP A 321 -10.71 3.50 2.53
CA TRP A 321 -10.35 3.15 1.15
C TRP A 321 -8.93 3.60 0.77
N ARG A 322 -8.44 4.70 1.36
CA ARG A 322 -7.05 5.19 1.16
C ARG A 322 -6.01 4.26 1.75
N ALA A 323 -6.30 3.71 2.93
CA ALA A 323 -5.46 2.76 3.64
C ALA A 323 -5.16 1.48 2.86
N GLN A 324 -6.16 0.96 2.14
CA GLN A 324 -6.04 -0.28 1.38
C GLN A 324 -5.17 -0.09 0.11
N ALA A 325 -5.20 1.09 -0.50
CA ALA A 325 -4.41 1.43 -1.70
C ALA A 325 -2.92 1.66 -1.37
N ASP A 326 -2.63 2.22 -0.19
CA ASP A 326 -1.26 2.51 0.24
C ASP A 326 -0.45 1.26 0.63
N ILE A 327 -1.11 0.20 1.11
CA ILE A 327 -0.47 -1.07 1.50
C ILE A 327 -0.09 -1.95 0.31
N TYR A 328 -0.78 -1.86 -0.84
CA TYR A 328 -0.55 -2.72 -2.01
C TYR A 328 0.03 -2.01 -3.24
N GLY A 329 0.39 -0.73 -3.11
CA GLY A 329 0.96 0.02 -4.25
C GLY A 329 -0.04 0.20 -5.40
N GLU A 330 -1.33 0.34 -5.08
CA GLU A 330 -2.32 0.77 -6.07
C GLU A 330 -2.32 2.30 -6.15
N GLU A 331 -2.20 2.85 -7.35
CA GLU A 331 -2.26 4.30 -7.55
C GLU A 331 -3.62 4.87 -7.09
N GLU A 332 -3.63 5.85 -6.18
CA GLU A 332 -4.79 6.75 -6.03
C GLU A 332 -5.01 7.53 -7.34
N PRO A 333 -6.28 7.80 -7.71
CA PRO A 333 -6.64 8.40 -8.96
C PRO A 333 -6.19 9.86 -9.02
N VAL A 334 -5.68 10.26 -10.18
CA VAL A 334 -5.52 11.65 -10.58
C VAL A 334 -6.80 12.42 -10.22
N LYS A 335 -6.68 13.44 -9.34
CA LYS A 335 -7.70 14.49 -9.20
C LYS A 335 -7.85 15.20 -10.55
N LYS A 336 -8.64 14.62 -11.46
CA LYS A 336 -9.24 15.39 -12.53
C LYS A 336 -10.36 16.21 -11.91
N LYS A 337 -10.27 17.50 -12.20
CA LYS A 337 -11.36 18.45 -12.22
C LYS A 337 -12.68 17.73 -12.57
N ILE A 338 -13.69 17.97 -11.74
CA ILE A 338 -15.13 17.95 -12.03
C ILE A 338 -15.44 17.35 -13.42
N GLY A 339 -15.87 16.09 -13.43
CA GLY A 339 -16.44 15.38 -14.57
C GLY A 339 -15.42 14.68 -15.47
N ASN A 340 -15.17 13.39 -15.24
CA ASN A 340 -14.83 12.47 -16.32
C ASN A 340 -15.07 11.02 -15.87
N THR A 341 -16.02 10.35 -16.53
CA THR A 341 -16.21 8.89 -16.56
C THR A 341 -14.88 8.14 -16.73
N PRO A 342 -14.69 6.94 -16.13
CA PRO A 342 -13.49 6.12 -16.34
C PRO A 342 -13.22 5.94 -17.84
N ASN A 343 -11.96 6.07 -18.27
CA ASN A 343 -11.57 5.85 -19.66
C ASN A 343 -11.89 4.40 -20.04
N ARG A 344 -12.93 4.21 -20.87
CA ARG A 344 -13.34 2.91 -21.41
C ARG A 344 -12.36 2.50 -22.50
N ILE A 345 -11.92 1.24 -22.47
CA ILE A 345 -11.16 0.64 -23.57
C ILE A 345 -12.16 0.11 -24.59
N ASP A 346 -11.82 0.15 -25.87
CA ASP A 346 -12.65 -0.50 -26.88
C ASP A 346 -12.42 -2.02 -26.82
N ILE A 347 -13.47 -2.76 -26.44
CA ILE A 347 -13.47 -4.23 -26.36
C ILE A 347 -14.29 -4.86 -27.50
N SER A 348 -14.85 -4.05 -28.40
CA SER A 348 -15.81 -4.51 -29.42
C SER A 348 -15.23 -5.53 -30.41
N ALA A 349 -13.91 -5.54 -30.59
CA ALA A 349 -13.22 -6.45 -31.49
C ALA A 349 -13.23 -7.92 -31.03
N TRP A 350 -13.39 -8.18 -29.73
CA TRP A 350 -13.25 -9.52 -29.16
C TRP A 350 -14.32 -9.90 -28.12
N PHE A 351 -15.05 -8.92 -27.58
CA PHE A 351 -16.02 -9.16 -26.52
C PHE A 351 -17.42 -9.46 -27.07
N ASP A 352 -17.89 -10.68 -26.86
CA ASP A 352 -19.28 -11.07 -27.01
C ASP A 352 -19.85 -11.47 -25.64
N ALA A 353 -20.94 -10.82 -25.23
CA ALA A 353 -21.48 -10.98 -23.87
C ALA A 353 -22.00 -12.40 -23.60
N GLN A 354 -22.62 -13.05 -24.59
CA GLN A 354 -23.17 -14.39 -24.41
C GLN A 354 -22.06 -15.43 -24.35
N ALA A 355 -21.10 -15.37 -25.27
CA ALA A 355 -19.92 -16.22 -25.28
C ALA A 355 -19.08 -16.04 -23.99
N PHE A 356 -19.00 -14.81 -23.46
CA PHE A 356 -18.33 -14.52 -22.20
C PHE A 356 -19.02 -15.20 -21.01
N LEU A 357 -20.35 -15.07 -20.89
CA LEU A 357 -21.12 -15.74 -19.83
C LEU A 357 -21.04 -17.26 -19.95
N ASP A 358 -21.11 -17.81 -21.16
CA ASP A 358 -20.98 -19.25 -21.39
C ASP A 358 -19.59 -19.77 -21.05
N ALA A 359 -18.54 -18.98 -21.30
CA ALA A 359 -17.17 -19.32 -20.93
C ALA A 359 -16.90 -19.20 -19.42
N LEU A 360 -17.70 -18.44 -18.67
CA LEU A 360 -17.63 -18.36 -17.20
C LEU A 360 -18.30 -19.55 -16.49
N LYS A 361 -19.33 -20.16 -17.08
CA LYS A 361 -20.09 -21.29 -16.48
C LYS A 361 -19.20 -22.41 -15.91
N PRO A 362 -18.14 -22.89 -16.59
CA PRO A 362 -17.31 -23.99 -16.08
C PRO A 362 -16.55 -23.70 -14.78
N TYR A 363 -16.43 -22.42 -14.39
CA TYR A 363 -15.76 -22.01 -13.16
C TYR A 363 -16.68 -22.06 -11.94
N ILE A 364 -18.00 -22.08 -12.13
CA ILE A 364 -18.99 -22.04 -11.06
C ILE A 364 -18.90 -23.33 -10.25
N ASN A 365 -18.71 -23.18 -8.93
CA ASN A 365 -18.61 -24.27 -7.96
C ASN A 365 -17.52 -25.31 -8.27
N ARG A 366 -16.56 -24.96 -9.13
CA ARG A 366 -15.46 -25.84 -9.51
C ARG A 366 -14.30 -25.67 -8.52
N ILE A 367 -13.86 -26.79 -7.96
CA ILE A 367 -12.66 -26.86 -7.13
C ILE A 367 -11.53 -27.53 -7.91
N THR A 368 -10.38 -26.86 -8.00
CA THR A 368 -9.14 -27.41 -8.54
C THR A 368 -8.11 -27.46 -7.41
N GLY A 369 -7.81 -28.67 -6.91
CA GLY A 369 -7.00 -28.85 -5.70
C GLY A 369 -7.72 -28.30 -4.46
N ARG A 370 -7.17 -27.24 -3.85
CA ARG A 370 -7.80 -26.52 -2.73
C ARG A 370 -8.37 -25.14 -3.12
N ARG A 371 -8.30 -24.78 -4.41
CA ARG A 371 -8.69 -23.45 -4.91
C ARG A 371 -10.00 -23.52 -5.67
N PHE A 372 -10.79 -22.44 -5.57
CA PHE A 372 -11.97 -22.17 -6.37
C PHE A 372 -11.87 -20.74 -6.91
N MET A 373 -12.59 -20.46 -7.99
CA MET A 373 -12.57 -19.13 -8.63
C MET A 373 -13.97 -18.50 -8.73
N ALA A 374 -15.02 -19.30 -8.60
CA ALA A 374 -16.39 -18.83 -8.48
C ALA A 374 -17.21 -19.77 -7.61
N PHE A 375 -18.24 -19.22 -6.97
CA PHE A 375 -19.21 -20.01 -6.22
C PHE A 375 -20.59 -19.36 -6.32
N SER A 376 -21.63 -20.18 -6.32
CA SER A 376 -23.01 -19.72 -6.23
C SER A 376 -23.46 -19.57 -4.77
N MET A 377 -24.55 -18.85 -4.52
CA MET A 377 -25.18 -18.77 -3.20
C MET A 377 -26.70 -18.74 -3.33
N SER A 378 -27.39 -19.28 -2.31
CA SER A 378 -28.85 -19.29 -2.24
C SER A 378 -29.51 -17.89 -2.19
N ASP A 379 -28.72 -16.83 -2.06
CA ASP A 379 -29.14 -15.42 -2.16
C ASP A 379 -29.48 -14.99 -3.60
N GLY A 380 -29.25 -15.86 -4.60
CA GLY A 380 -29.57 -15.61 -6.00
C GLY A 380 -28.40 -15.11 -6.84
N TYR A 381 -27.17 -15.10 -6.29
CA TYR A 381 -25.98 -14.61 -6.97
C TYR A 381 -24.93 -15.69 -7.21
N VAL A 382 -24.07 -15.42 -8.19
CA VAL A 382 -22.81 -16.14 -8.43
C VAL A 382 -21.67 -15.15 -8.29
N TYR A 383 -20.73 -15.47 -7.40
CA TYR A 383 -19.61 -14.61 -7.05
C TYR A 383 -18.35 -15.09 -7.77
N PHE A 384 -17.84 -14.29 -8.71
CA PHE A 384 -16.62 -14.58 -9.46
C PHE A 384 -15.43 -13.79 -8.92
N GLN A 385 -14.30 -14.46 -8.69
CA GLN A 385 -13.03 -13.77 -8.46
C GLN A 385 -12.58 -13.07 -9.74
N ALA A 386 -11.85 -11.96 -9.60
CA ALA A 386 -11.29 -11.22 -10.74
C ALA A 386 -10.51 -12.11 -11.72
N LYS A 387 -9.80 -13.11 -11.19
CA LYS A 387 -9.03 -14.07 -11.97
C LYS A 387 -9.87 -14.89 -12.96
N ALA A 388 -11.11 -15.27 -12.62
CA ALA A 388 -11.98 -16.00 -13.55
C ALA A 388 -12.39 -15.12 -14.74
N ILE A 389 -12.72 -13.87 -14.46
CA ILE A 389 -13.14 -12.88 -15.45
C ILE A 389 -11.96 -12.55 -16.37
N GLU A 390 -10.76 -12.43 -15.80
CA GLU A 390 -9.51 -12.22 -16.55
C GLU A 390 -9.16 -13.39 -17.46
N GLU A 391 -9.20 -14.63 -16.97
CA GLU A 391 -8.90 -15.81 -17.78
C GLU A 391 -9.85 -15.94 -18.98
N VAL A 392 -11.15 -15.69 -18.77
CA VAL A 392 -12.13 -15.70 -19.84
C VAL A 392 -11.90 -14.54 -20.82
N ALA A 393 -11.61 -13.33 -20.33
CA ALA A 393 -11.32 -12.17 -21.18
C ALA A 393 -10.12 -12.43 -22.08
N ARG A 394 -9.01 -12.93 -21.52
CA ARG A 394 -7.80 -13.28 -22.28
C ARG A 394 -8.07 -14.36 -23.32
N LYS A 395 -8.82 -15.40 -22.95
CA LYS A 395 -9.17 -16.50 -23.86
C LYS A 395 -9.97 -16.02 -25.07
N LEU A 396 -10.99 -15.19 -24.86
CA LEU A 396 -11.79 -14.65 -25.96
C LEU A 396 -11.01 -13.65 -26.81
N ALA A 397 -10.18 -12.82 -26.18
CA ALA A 397 -9.26 -11.93 -26.89
C ALA A 397 -8.28 -12.70 -27.78
N GLU A 398 -7.66 -13.77 -27.26
CA GLU A 398 -6.77 -14.64 -28.03
C GLU A 398 -7.49 -15.28 -29.23
N GLN A 399 -8.70 -15.82 -29.03
CA GLN A 399 -9.51 -16.41 -30.09
C GLN A 399 -9.89 -15.42 -31.19
N ALA A 400 -10.08 -14.14 -30.83
CA ALA A 400 -10.38 -13.05 -31.76
C ALA A 400 -9.13 -12.40 -32.38
N GLY A 401 -7.92 -12.81 -31.97
CA GLY A 401 -6.66 -12.23 -32.43
C GLY A 401 -6.30 -10.88 -31.79
N ALA A 402 -6.99 -10.47 -30.73
CA ALA A 402 -6.68 -9.28 -29.92
C ALA A 402 -5.52 -9.57 -28.95
N MET A 403 -4.31 -9.70 -29.51
CA MET A 403 -3.11 -10.10 -28.77
C MET A 403 -2.66 -9.07 -27.75
N ASP A 404 -2.99 -7.80 -27.96
CA ASP A 404 -2.75 -6.70 -27.02
C ASP A 404 -3.44 -6.95 -25.67
N ILE A 405 -4.60 -7.60 -25.64
CA ILE A 405 -5.31 -7.98 -24.42
C ILE A 405 -4.84 -9.36 -23.93
N ALA A 406 -4.66 -10.32 -24.85
CA ALA A 406 -4.29 -11.70 -24.49
C ALA A 406 -2.91 -11.77 -23.79
N THR A 407 -1.93 -10.99 -24.25
CA THR A 407 -0.54 -11.03 -23.76
C THR A 407 -0.20 -9.96 -22.72
N MET A 408 -1.19 -9.22 -22.19
CA MET A 408 -0.96 -8.26 -21.10
C MET A 408 -0.27 -8.93 -19.91
N ALA A 409 0.64 -8.23 -19.23
CA ALA A 409 1.22 -8.74 -17.98
C ALA A 409 0.12 -8.95 -16.91
N ALA A 410 0.36 -9.84 -15.95
CA ALA A 410 -0.63 -10.20 -14.92
C ALA A 410 -0.95 -9.03 -13.95
N ASP A 411 -0.07 -8.02 -13.89
CA ASP A 411 -0.15 -6.82 -13.05
C ASP A 411 -0.36 -5.53 -13.87
N ASP A 412 -0.73 -5.66 -15.15
CA ASP A 412 -0.95 -4.52 -16.03
C ASP A 412 -2.19 -3.70 -15.60
N THR A 413 -2.00 -2.40 -15.39
CA THR A 413 -3.08 -1.46 -15.03
C THR A 413 -4.16 -1.37 -16.11
N ASN A 414 -3.82 -1.67 -17.37
CA ASN A 414 -4.78 -1.76 -18.47
C ASN A 414 -5.71 -2.95 -18.32
N MET A 415 -5.27 -4.07 -17.71
CA MET A 415 -6.15 -5.23 -17.49
C MET A 415 -7.32 -4.87 -16.57
N ARG A 416 -7.10 -4.03 -15.55
CA ARG A 416 -8.21 -3.52 -14.71
C ARG A 416 -9.22 -2.70 -15.50
N GLN A 417 -8.75 -1.90 -16.46
CA GLN A 417 -9.62 -1.12 -17.35
C GLN A 417 -10.40 -2.03 -18.29
N VAL A 418 -9.80 -3.13 -18.75
CA VAL A 418 -10.48 -4.18 -19.53
C VAL A 418 -11.58 -4.83 -18.70
N LEU A 419 -11.27 -5.32 -17.49
CA LEU A 419 -12.25 -5.94 -16.58
C LEU A 419 -13.38 -4.96 -16.23
N PHE A 420 -13.05 -3.69 -15.96
CA PHE A 420 -14.05 -2.65 -15.77
C PHE A 420 -14.95 -2.47 -16.98
N THR A 421 -14.39 -2.38 -18.19
CA THR A 421 -15.18 -2.20 -19.41
C THR A 421 -16.09 -3.40 -19.66
N VAL A 422 -15.59 -4.63 -19.46
CA VAL A 422 -16.36 -5.87 -19.58
C VAL A 422 -17.54 -5.88 -18.60
N VAL A 423 -17.27 -5.65 -17.31
CA VAL A 423 -18.31 -5.66 -16.27
C VAL A 423 -19.30 -4.52 -16.46
N ASP A 424 -18.85 -3.33 -16.84
CA ASP A 424 -19.73 -2.19 -17.15
C ASP A 424 -20.62 -2.49 -18.36
N HIS A 425 -20.09 -3.15 -19.41
CA HIS A 425 -20.89 -3.58 -20.55
C HIS A 425 -21.97 -4.59 -20.14
N LEU A 426 -21.60 -5.63 -19.38
CA LEU A 426 -22.53 -6.63 -18.86
C LEU A 426 -23.58 -5.99 -17.93
N ARG A 427 -23.15 -5.05 -17.10
CA ARG A 427 -24.03 -4.28 -16.21
C ARG A 427 -25.04 -3.46 -17.01
N VAL A 428 -24.58 -2.61 -17.92
CA VAL A 428 -25.41 -1.60 -18.61
C VAL A 428 -26.29 -2.21 -19.68
N LYS A 429 -25.76 -3.17 -20.45
CA LYS A 429 -26.46 -3.73 -21.64
C LYS A 429 -27.25 -5.00 -21.35
N HIS A 430 -26.83 -5.79 -20.37
CA HIS A 430 -27.43 -7.09 -20.09
C HIS A 430 -28.07 -7.19 -18.70
N GLY A 431 -27.76 -6.26 -17.77
CA GLY A 431 -28.35 -6.25 -16.44
C GLY A 431 -27.96 -7.45 -15.57
N VAL A 432 -26.92 -8.20 -15.94
CA VAL A 432 -26.53 -9.46 -15.28
C VAL A 432 -25.66 -9.27 -14.03
N ILE A 433 -25.27 -8.03 -13.72
CA ILE A 433 -24.43 -7.68 -12.58
C ILE A 433 -25.29 -7.09 -11.48
N ALA A 434 -25.15 -7.62 -10.26
CA ALA A 434 -25.88 -7.20 -9.06
C ALA A 434 -25.43 -5.78 -8.61
N ARG A 435 -26.12 -4.76 -9.11
CA ARG A 435 -25.76 -3.34 -8.93
C ARG A 435 -25.95 -2.86 -7.50
N GLU A 436 -26.82 -3.51 -6.76
CA GLU A 436 -27.09 -3.26 -5.35
C GLU A 436 -25.95 -3.72 -4.43
N LEU A 437 -25.09 -4.62 -4.91
CA LEU A 437 -23.98 -5.17 -4.13
C LEU A 437 -22.63 -4.51 -4.42
N ILE A 438 -22.47 -3.88 -5.60
CA ILE A 438 -21.23 -3.21 -6.02
C ILE A 438 -21.51 -1.88 -6.73
N LYS A 439 -20.74 -0.83 -6.40
CA LYS A 439 -20.92 0.52 -6.99
C LYS A 439 -20.54 0.54 -8.47
N ASP A 440 -21.19 1.40 -9.25
CA ASP A 440 -21.01 1.50 -10.71
C ASP A 440 -19.57 1.81 -11.16
N GLN A 441 -18.78 2.52 -10.36
CA GLN A 441 -17.38 2.81 -10.69
C GLN A 441 -16.39 1.65 -10.47
N TYR A 442 -16.84 0.50 -9.93
CA TYR A 442 -16.00 -0.67 -9.70
C TYR A 442 -16.48 -1.86 -10.52
N PHE A 443 -15.61 -2.82 -10.80
CA PHE A 443 -15.97 -4.07 -11.47
C PHE A 443 -16.26 -5.21 -10.49
N GLY A 444 -16.05 -5.01 -9.20
CA GLY A 444 -16.30 -5.96 -8.11
C GLY A 444 -16.28 -5.26 -6.75
N GLY A 445 -16.42 -6.03 -5.68
CA GLY A 445 -16.40 -5.53 -4.30
C GLY A 445 -15.89 -6.58 -3.33
N TYR A 446 -15.63 -6.17 -2.09
CA TYR A 446 -15.22 -7.08 -1.03
C TYR A 446 -16.45 -7.68 -0.33
N PHE A 447 -16.42 -8.99 -0.14
CA PHE A 447 -17.45 -9.74 0.55
C PHE A 447 -16.86 -10.57 1.67
N THR A 448 -17.63 -10.73 2.74
CA THR A 448 -17.35 -11.68 3.81
C THR A 448 -18.16 -12.94 3.56
N ILE A 449 -17.47 -14.07 3.46
CA ILE A 449 -18.05 -15.40 3.32
C ILE A 449 -17.99 -16.08 4.68
N THR A 450 -19.14 -16.44 5.22
CA THR A 450 -19.23 -17.23 6.46
C THR A 450 -19.26 -18.70 6.10
N THR A 451 -18.29 -19.45 6.61
CA THR A 451 -18.24 -20.91 6.55
C THR A 451 -18.52 -21.50 7.92
N GLY A 452 -18.93 -22.77 8.04
CA GLY A 452 -19.31 -23.43 9.30
C GLY A 452 -18.25 -23.44 10.43
N GLY A 453 -17.97 -22.27 11.01
CA GLY A 453 -17.01 -22.02 12.09
C GLY A 453 -15.98 -20.91 11.80
N LYS A 454 -15.88 -20.39 10.57
CA LYS A 454 -14.86 -19.37 10.19
C LYS A 454 -15.40 -18.41 9.12
N THR A 455 -14.96 -17.16 9.13
CA THR A 455 -15.22 -16.19 8.06
C THR A 455 -13.98 -16.02 7.18
N MET A 456 -14.20 -15.76 5.89
CA MET A 456 -13.14 -15.42 4.94
C MET A 456 -13.57 -14.23 4.09
N LYS A 457 -12.63 -13.31 3.81
CA LYS A 457 -12.89 -12.15 2.96
C LYS A 457 -12.34 -12.40 1.56
N GLY A 458 -13.00 -11.85 0.54
CA GLY A 458 -12.46 -11.87 -0.82
C GLY A 458 -13.11 -10.82 -1.71
N PHE A 459 -12.43 -10.50 -2.82
CA PHE A 459 -12.94 -9.59 -3.84
C PHE A 459 -13.66 -10.39 -4.93
N TYR A 460 -14.95 -10.08 -5.12
CA TYR A 460 -15.81 -10.80 -6.04
C TYR A 460 -16.64 -9.83 -6.88
N THR A 461 -16.98 -10.29 -8.08
CA THR A 461 -17.99 -9.67 -8.92
C THR A 461 -19.28 -10.49 -8.80
N PRO A 462 -20.36 -9.93 -8.24
CA PRO A 462 -21.62 -10.62 -8.10
C PRO A 462 -22.45 -10.54 -9.39
N PHE A 463 -22.81 -11.70 -9.92
CA PHE A 463 -23.69 -11.84 -11.07
C PHE A 463 -25.03 -12.41 -10.63
N HIS A 464 -26.14 -12.00 -11.25
CA HIS A 464 -27.42 -12.68 -11.07
C HIS A 464 -27.33 -14.12 -11.60
N ALA A 465 -27.72 -15.09 -10.77
CA ALA A 465 -27.58 -16.52 -11.09
C ALA A 465 -28.37 -16.93 -12.34
N GLU A 466 -29.47 -16.24 -12.65
CA GLU A 466 -30.29 -16.48 -13.84
C GLU A 466 -29.52 -16.37 -15.17
N ALA A 467 -28.40 -15.63 -15.20
CA ALA A 467 -27.53 -15.55 -16.37
C ALA A 467 -26.80 -16.88 -16.66
N PHE A 468 -26.70 -17.78 -15.67
CA PHE A 468 -25.98 -19.05 -15.77
C PHE A 468 -26.87 -20.29 -15.67
N GLY A 469 -28.07 -20.16 -15.10
CA GLY A 469 -29.04 -21.24 -14.99
C GLY A 469 -29.80 -21.22 -13.66
N SER A 470 -30.27 -22.38 -13.22
CA SER A 470 -30.98 -22.51 -11.94
C SER A 470 -30.01 -22.45 -10.76
N ILE A 471 -30.26 -21.52 -9.83
CA ILE A 471 -29.46 -21.44 -8.60
C ILE A 471 -29.55 -22.72 -7.76
N ALA A 472 -30.70 -23.38 -7.74
CA ALA A 472 -30.89 -24.61 -7.00
C ALA A 472 -30.02 -25.76 -7.56
N GLU A 473 -29.87 -25.84 -8.89
CA GLU A 473 -29.00 -26.82 -9.54
C GLU A 473 -27.53 -26.54 -9.22
N MET A 474 -27.11 -25.27 -9.35
CA MET A 474 -25.75 -24.84 -9.02
C MET A 474 -25.39 -25.14 -7.55
N GLU A 475 -26.26 -24.80 -6.60
CA GLU A 475 -26.04 -25.07 -5.17
C GLU A 475 -25.93 -26.58 -4.88
N ASN A 476 -26.71 -27.41 -5.57
CA ASN A 476 -26.66 -28.86 -5.42
C ASN A 476 -25.36 -29.47 -5.98
N GLU A 477 -24.78 -28.85 -7.01
CA GLU A 477 -23.50 -29.25 -7.62
C GLU A 477 -22.26 -28.85 -6.81
N LYS A 478 -22.42 -28.03 -5.76
CA LYS A 478 -21.30 -27.66 -4.87
C LYS A 478 -20.60 -28.90 -4.33
N SER A 479 -19.28 -28.83 -4.25
CA SER A 479 -18.43 -29.88 -3.69
C SER A 479 -17.40 -29.31 -2.72
N GLY A 480 -16.74 -30.17 -1.95
CA GLY A 480 -15.64 -29.79 -1.04
C GLY A 480 -15.97 -28.62 -0.10
N ILE A 481 -15.06 -27.65 -0.01
CA ILE A 481 -15.17 -26.49 0.91
C ILE A 481 -16.38 -25.60 0.61
N LEU A 482 -16.88 -25.58 -0.63
CA LEU A 482 -17.98 -24.71 -1.04
C LEU A 482 -19.32 -25.12 -0.43
N LYS A 483 -19.49 -26.40 -0.06
CA LYS A 483 -20.67 -26.86 0.70
C LYS A 483 -20.76 -26.25 2.09
N ASN A 484 -19.63 -25.79 2.63
CA ASN A 484 -19.58 -25.20 3.97
C ASN A 484 -19.93 -23.71 3.97
N PHE A 485 -20.14 -23.08 2.80
CA PHE A 485 -20.48 -21.66 2.69
C PHE A 485 -21.93 -21.46 3.11
N LYS A 486 -22.14 -20.63 4.13
CA LYS A 486 -23.44 -20.42 4.79
C LYS A 486 -24.06 -19.07 4.42
N SER A 487 -23.27 -18.01 4.40
CA SER A 487 -23.72 -16.68 3.98
C SER A 487 -22.60 -15.92 3.30
N VAL A 488 -22.98 -14.99 2.45
CA VAL A 488 -22.09 -14.01 1.84
C VAL A 488 -22.75 -12.65 1.97
N GLU A 489 -22.00 -11.72 2.54
CA GLU A 489 -22.49 -10.37 2.81
C GLU A 489 -21.50 -9.37 2.23
N PRO A 490 -21.97 -8.28 1.59
CA PRO A 490 -21.11 -7.15 1.29
C PRO A 490 -20.37 -6.76 2.56
N PHE A 491 -19.08 -6.52 2.46
CA PHE A 491 -18.34 -6.01 3.60
C PHE A 491 -18.76 -4.56 3.83
N LEU A 492 -19.75 -4.38 4.70
CA LEU A 492 -20.22 -3.10 5.19
C LEU A 492 -19.38 -2.77 6.42
N ASN A 493 -18.63 -1.67 6.36
CA ASN A 493 -18.06 -1.08 7.57
C ASN A 493 -19.27 -0.60 8.40
N GLU A 494 -19.68 -1.36 9.43
CA GLU A 494 -20.59 -0.82 10.44
C GLU A 494 -19.85 0.28 11.21
N ASP A 495 -20.50 1.44 11.27
CA ASP A 495 -19.95 2.77 11.54
C ASP A 495 -19.09 2.95 12.81
#